data_AF-A0A812NG87-F1
#
_entry.id   AF-A0A812NG87-F1
#
_cell.length_a   1.000
_cell.length_b   1.000
_cell.length_c   1.000
_cell.angle_alpha   90.00
_cell.angle_beta   90.00
_cell.angle_gamma   90.00
#
_symmetry.space_group_name_H-M   'P 1'
#
loop_
_entity.id
_entity.type
_entity.pdbx_description
1 polymer ?
#
loop_
_entity_poly.entity_id
_entity_poly.type
_entity_poly.pdbx_seq_one_letter_code
_entity_poly.pdbx_strand_id
1 'polypeptide(L)'
;MESSELHRLGLAAAFDHEPLLLQKPACRIRRRRPLPFDFQVIPDVQARDTWRRLRLASWNVLAQSYSLQKSFPDVKPEWLRFGHRLPLLRDALVDLEADVLCLQEVEPLKDWQPLLEGLGYEVVYAQRPARADGCVVAFLKSDFRCRQQLVVDFDSLLEMDLPPAVIARFARKNIALIVELEDLRTNLTFLIATTHLYWGSEHDDVRAWQLASMLEAVERSFGTSKPLAFCGDLNSHPWGMGCQLLRNGVIEVPRKFRKVERFIVDRDISKAAKPLRLLGLDVLVEKEPEREERPSEVCHNQRAKVPIVARAAREDRVLVSASKKLVARADAALAYFLDARDFDKALARLCLDLSVDVSPERFFTRCVKCNGRVCPLAETDKEKDRAMAFGAPTDPAIPLFTCSTCGQVYWWSKDQGSASARARRQVDRLVEMVEELRQTGQSNSLDGEGTSAERFLRDGGGRLEQKWHLRSAYEDVEPQSGAETQKVLSNSKYGFDGCIDYIWLSPDFQKCRLRRLRLPKREELELPDGMQAGARAPPMTQRAPNRKHRVLLFGIDFHRTASEAGPLPSLVCWSWPSDHWPLAIDLEVSAMRSSKKSLVSGS
;
A
#
# COMPACT_ATOMS: atom_id res chain seq x y z
N MET A 1 57.98 16.88 9.57
CA MET A 1 58.13 15.96 8.43
C MET A 1 56.78 15.36 8.13
N GLU A 2 56.03 15.63 7.08
CA GLU A 2 56.07 16.53 5.92
C GLU A 2 54.61 16.41 5.39
N SER A 3 53.71 17.35 5.60
CA SER A 3 53.25 18.36 4.62
C SER A 3 53.41 18.10 3.11
N SER A 4 53.60 16.88 2.60
CA SER A 4 53.91 16.66 1.17
C SER A 4 52.98 15.75 0.35
N GLU A 5 51.88 15.20 0.90
CA GLU A 5 50.93 14.39 0.09
C GLU A 5 49.56 15.03 -0.21
N LEU A 6 49.28 16.23 0.28
CA LEU A 6 48.03 16.96 -0.04
C LEU A 6 48.09 17.78 -1.35
N HIS A 7 49.25 17.83 -2.01
CA HIS A 7 49.45 18.63 -3.22
C HIS A 7 49.16 17.90 -4.56
N ARG A 8 48.74 16.63 -4.54
CA ARG A 8 48.47 15.85 -5.77
C ARG A 8 47.00 15.69 -6.17
N LEU A 9 46.05 16.27 -5.44
CA LEU A 9 44.61 16.15 -5.75
C LEU A 9 43.87 17.50 -5.81
N GLY A 10 44.48 18.55 -6.39
CA GLY A 10 43.79 19.67 -7.06
C GLY A 10 42.52 20.27 -6.42
N LEU A 11 42.41 20.29 -5.08
CA LEU A 11 41.23 20.72 -4.33
C LEU A 11 41.58 21.81 -3.30
N ALA A 12 42.44 22.75 -3.69
CA ALA A 12 42.76 23.93 -2.89
C ALA A 12 42.43 25.20 -3.68
N ALA A 13 41.14 25.55 -3.70
CA ALA A 13 40.69 26.93 -3.85
C ALA A 13 39.23 27.03 -3.38
N ALA A 14 38.94 28.06 -2.60
CA ALA A 14 37.63 28.52 -2.13
C ALA A 14 37.11 27.97 -0.79
N PHE A 15 37.88 28.14 0.30
CA PHE A 15 37.30 28.38 1.62
C PHE A 15 38.19 29.33 2.42
N ASP A 16 38.05 30.62 2.14
CA ASP A 16 38.33 31.69 3.09
C ASP A 16 37.21 32.72 2.92
N HIS A 17 36.39 32.94 3.96
CA HIS A 17 35.84 34.23 4.36
C HIS A 17 34.96 34.11 5.62
N GLU A 18 35.15 35.11 6.50
CA GLU A 18 34.51 35.44 7.77
C GLU A 18 32.96 35.47 7.80
N PRO A 19 32.34 35.47 9.01
CA PRO A 19 30.90 35.31 9.19
C PRO A 19 30.13 36.59 8.88
N LEU A 20 29.50 36.65 7.71
CA LEU A 20 28.52 37.67 7.35
C LEU A 20 27.12 37.27 7.81
N LEU A 21 26.56 38.06 8.72
CA LEU A 21 25.13 38.15 9.04
C LEU A 21 24.30 38.29 7.74
N LEU A 22 23.71 37.19 7.28
CA LEU A 22 22.87 37.17 6.08
C LEU A 22 21.46 37.72 6.40
N GLN A 23 21.32 39.03 6.24
CA GLN A 23 20.07 39.59 5.71
C GLN A 23 19.79 38.94 4.35
N LYS A 24 18.55 38.49 4.12
CA LYS A 24 18.07 37.85 2.88
C LYS A 24 18.71 38.51 1.64
N PRO A 25 19.65 37.86 0.93
CA PRO A 25 20.15 38.44 -0.29
C PRO A 25 19.09 38.23 -1.37
N ALA A 26 18.71 39.31 -2.03
CA ALA A 26 18.04 39.28 -3.31
C ALA A 26 19.03 38.73 -4.36
N CYS A 27 19.32 37.43 -4.30
CA CYS A 27 20.15 36.76 -5.27
C CYS A 27 19.30 36.57 -6.54
N ARG A 28 19.50 37.46 -7.52
CA ARG A 28 19.09 37.25 -8.92
C ARG A 28 19.92 36.10 -9.49
N ILE A 29 19.56 34.87 -9.12
CA ILE A 29 19.91 33.67 -9.89
C ILE A 29 19.36 33.94 -11.30
N ARG A 30 20.22 33.91 -12.32
CA ARG A 30 19.79 33.97 -13.72
C ARG A 30 18.71 32.89 -13.89
N ARG A 31 17.45 33.31 -14.03
CA ARG A 31 16.28 32.44 -14.25
C ARG A 31 16.56 31.56 -15.47
N ARG A 32 17.14 30.37 -15.27
CA ARG A 32 16.86 29.24 -16.15
C ARG A 32 15.35 29.06 -16.08
N ARG A 33 14.72 28.77 -17.22
CA ARG A 33 13.25 28.71 -17.34
C ARG A 33 12.70 27.96 -16.13
N PRO A 34 11.74 28.54 -15.37
CA PRO A 34 11.07 27.79 -14.31
C PRO A 34 10.59 26.47 -14.93
N LEU A 35 10.65 25.39 -14.15
CA LEU A 35 10.02 24.15 -14.57
C LEU A 35 8.62 24.45 -15.13
N PRO A 36 8.21 23.81 -16.25
CA PRO A 36 6.98 24.17 -16.96
C PRO A 36 5.74 23.65 -16.21
N PHE A 37 5.60 24.03 -14.95
CA PHE A 37 4.43 23.76 -14.14
C PHE A 37 3.37 24.79 -14.48
N ASP A 38 2.31 24.36 -15.16
CA ASP A 38 1.08 25.16 -15.22
C ASP A 38 0.36 24.98 -13.87
N PHE A 39 0.29 26.06 -13.09
CA PHE A 39 -0.48 26.05 -11.85
C PHE A 39 -1.97 26.00 -12.19
N GLN A 40 -2.67 24.95 -11.74
CA GLN A 40 -4.12 24.87 -11.83
C GLN A 40 -4.73 25.39 -10.52
N VAL A 41 -5.14 26.64 -10.55
CA VAL A 41 -5.97 27.20 -9.48
C VAL A 41 -7.31 26.47 -9.50
N ILE A 42 -7.65 25.75 -8.42
CA ILE A 42 -9.03 25.30 -8.23
C ILE A 42 -9.83 26.56 -7.83
N PRO A 43 -10.78 27.01 -8.67
CA PRO A 43 -11.47 28.27 -8.44
C PRO A 43 -12.53 28.10 -7.36
N ASP A 44 -12.13 28.07 -6.08
CA ASP A 44 -13.09 28.28 -4.98
C ASP A 44 -12.50 28.74 -3.64
N VAL A 45 -11.31 29.34 -3.66
CA VAL A 45 -10.80 29.99 -2.46
C VAL A 45 -10.67 31.47 -2.78
N GLN A 46 -11.75 32.23 -2.56
CA GLN A 46 -11.60 33.64 -2.22
C GLN A 46 -10.87 33.67 -0.89
N ALA A 47 -9.53 33.60 -0.96
CA ALA A 47 -8.63 33.70 0.16
C ALA A 47 -9.08 34.91 0.97
N ARG A 48 -9.58 34.66 2.18
CA ARG A 48 -9.73 35.76 3.13
C ARG A 48 -8.31 36.18 3.45
N ASP A 49 -7.99 37.46 3.38
CA ASP A 49 -6.65 38.02 3.73
C ASP A 49 -6.16 37.62 5.15
N THR A 50 -7.04 37.00 5.94
CA THR A 50 -6.79 36.50 7.30
C THR A 50 -6.27 35.06 7.38
N TRP A 51 -6.27 34.25 6.31
CA TRP A 51 -5.84 32.85 6.36
C TRP A 51 -4.37 32.68 5.96
N ARG A 52 -3.64 31.82 6.68
CA ARG A 52 -2.24 31.47 6.40
C ARG A 52 -2.17 30.33 5.40
N ARG A 53 -1.45 30.50 4.29
CA ARG A 53 -1.21 29.43 3.31
C ARG A 53 0.00 28.56 3.71
N LEU A 54 -0.09 27.28 3.36
CA LEU A 54 0.87 26.21 3.60
C LEU A 54 1.04 25.44 2.29
N ARG A 55 2.20 25.53 1.64
CA ARG A 55 2.53 24.74 0.45
C ARG A 55 3.15 23.40 0.84
N LEU A 56 2.48 22.30 0.52
CA LEU A 56 2.92 20.93 0.76
C LEU A 56 3.30 20.28 -0.57
N ALA A 57 4.47 19.68 -0.66
CA ALA A 57 4.85 18.87 -1.82
C ALA A 57 5.23 17.45 -1.42
N SER A 58 4.83 16.47 -2.24
CA SER A 58 5.14 15.06 -2.05
C SER A 58 5.89 14.52 -3.27
N TRP A 59 7.04 13.88 -3.05
CA TRP A 59 7.89 13.43 -4.15
C TRP A 59 8.74 12.20 -3.81
N ASN A 60 8.57 11.12 -4.58
CA ASN A 60 9.51 10.01 -4.64
C ASN A 60 10.73 10.42 -5.49
N VAL A 61 11.90 10.58 -4.88
CA VAL A 61 13.11 11.14 -5.52
C VAL A 61 13.98 10.10 -6.23
N LEU A 62 13.52 8.85 -6.30
CA LEU A 62 14.22 7.69 -6.87
C LEU A 62 15.61 7.44 -6.24
N ALA A 63 15.71 6.46 -5.36
CA ALA A 63 16.97 6.17 -4.68
C ALA A 63 18.06 5.69 -5.66
N GLN A 64 19.32 5.98 -5.36
CA GLN A 64 20.43 5.52 -6.19
C GLN A 64 20.45 4.00 -6.34
N SER A 65 20.11 3.25 -5.27
CA SER A 65 20.01 1.80 -5.29
C SER A 65 18.98 1.24 -6.27
N TYR A 66 18.00 2.04 -6.71
CA TYR A 66 16.93 1.62 -7.62
C TYR A 66 17.09 2.17 -9.05
N SER A 67 17.93 3.19 -9.24
CA SER A 67 18.28 3.81 -10.53
C SER A 67 19.20 2.94 -11.42
N LEU A 68 18.84 1.67 -11.62
CA LEU A 68 19.63 0.72 -12.41
C LEU A 68 19.33 0.85 -13.91
N GLN A 69 20.36 0.78 -14.77
CA GLN A 69 20.19 0.85 -16.24
C GLN A 69 19.17 -0.14 -16.78
N LYS A 70 19.09 -1.35 -16.20
CA LYS A 70 18.11 -2.38 -16.58
C LYS A 70 16.65 -1.95 -16.34
N SER A 71 16.41 -1.02 -15.42
CA SER A 71 15.09 -0.47 -15.12
C SER A 71 14.77 0.72 -16.02
N PHE A 72 15.79 1.45 -16.48
CA PHE A 72 15.68 2.67 -17.28
C PHE A 72 16.53 2.57 -18.56
N PRO A 73 16.20 1.66 -19.49
CA PRO A 73 17.05 1.35 -20.64
C PRO A 73 17.23 2.55 -21.59
N ASP A 74 16.24 3.43 -21.66
CA ASP A 74 16.22 4.59 -22.55
C ASP A 74 16.94 5.82 -21.96
N VAL A 75 17.36 5.76 -20.69
CA VAL A 75 18.07 6.84 -20.02
C VAL A 75 19.57 6.60 -20.12
N LYS A 76 20.33 7.66 -20.43
CA LYS A 76 21.78 7.58 -20.47
C LYS A 76 22.34 7.21 -19.08
N PRO A 77 23.28 6.25 -18.96
CA PRO A 77 23.80 5.81 -17.67
C PRO A 77 24.34 6.94 -16.78
N GLU A 78 24.97 7.96 -17.39
CA GLU A 78 25.47 9.14 -16.68
C GLU A 78 24.36 9.99 -16.05
N TRP A 79 23.15 9.99 -16.61
CA TRP A 79 22.01 10.75 -16.09
C TRP A 79 21.32 10.05 -14.92
N LEU A 80 21.49 8.73 -14.78
CA LEU A 80 20.97 7.97 -13.63
C LEU A 80 21.80 8.18 -12.36
N ARG A 81 23.06 8.60 -12.48
CA ARG A 81 23.98 8.79 -11.35
C ARG A 81 23.49 9.90 -10.43
N PHE A 82 23.51 9.64 -9.13
CA PHE A 82 23.04 10.56 -8.10
C PHE A 82 23.75 11.92 -8.17
N GLY A 83 25.06 11.96 -8.43
CA GLY A 83 25.80 13.21 -8.59
C GLY A 83 25.32 14.07 -9.78
N HIS A 84 24.73 13.47 -10.81
CA HIS A 84 24.08 14.20 -11.91
C HIS A 84 22.66 14.63 -11.53
N ARG A 85 21.90 13.77 -10.84
CA ARG A 85 20.50 14.02 -10.47
C ARG A 85 20.37 15.04 -9.35
N LEU A 86 21.25 15.04 -8.36
CA LEU A 86 21.11 15.85 -7.14
C LEU A 86 21.01 17.35 -7.41
N PRO A 87 21.84 17.97 -8.29
CA PRO A 87 21.67 19.38 -8.64
C PRO A 87 20.33 19.67 -9.32
N LEU A 88 19.84 18.77 -10.17
CA LEU A 88 18.55 18.92 -10.86
C LEU A 88 17.38 18.78 -9.89
N LEU A 89 17.47 17.84 -8.95
CA LEU A 89 16.50 17.66 -7.88
C LEU A 89 16.48 18.88 -6.96
N ARG A 90 17.65 19.44 -6.63
CA ARG A 90 17.75 20.70 -5.86
C ARG A 90 17.02 21.83 -6.55
N ASP A 91 17.32 22.07 -7.83
CA ASP A 91 16.70 23.15 -8.60
C ASP A 91 15.18 22.97 -8.66
N ALA A 92 14.71 21.73 -8.83
CA ALA A 92 13.29 21.42 -8.79
C ALA A 92 12.65 21.65 -7.42
N LEU A 93 13.33 21.32 -6.32
CA LEU A 93 12.84 21.60 -4.97
C LEU A 93 12.75 23.11 -4.68
N VAL A 94 13.70 23.90 -5.19
CA VAL A 94 13.65 25.36 -5.10
C VAL A 94 12.43 25.91 -5.84
N ASP A 95 12.20 25.43 -7.05
CA ASP A 95 11.07 25.87 -7.89
C ASP A 95 9.70 25.49 -7.30
N LEU A 96 9.62 24.45 -6.46
CA LEU A 96 8.39 24.11 -5.73
C LEU A 96 8.02 25.16 -4.68
N GLU A 97 9.00 25.85 -4.10
CA GLU A 97 8.82 26.83 -3.02
C GLU A 97 7.92 26.29 -1.88
N ALA A 98 8.05 24.99 -1.55
CA ALA A 98 7.17 24.34 -0.60
C ALA A 98 7.45 24.78 0.84
N ASP A 99 6.43 24.97 1.65
CA ASP A 99 6.58 25.16 3.10
C ASP A 99 6.96 23.84 3.80
N VAL A 100 6.43 22.73 3.29
CA VAL A 100 6.71 21.35 3.76
C VAL A 100 6.94 20.42 2.57
N LEU A 101 8.01 19.63 2.63
CA LEU A 101 8.41 18.63 1.66
C LEU A 101 8.31 17.23 2.26
N CYS A 102 7.59 16.32 1.59
CA CYS A 102 7.48 14.90 1.93
C CYS A 102 8.18 14.07 0.86
N LEU A 103 9.40 13.60 1.13
CA LEU A 103 10.22 12.86 0.17
C LEU A 103 10.26 11.37 0.48
N GLN A 104 10.17 10.53 -0.54
CA GLN A 104 10.33 9.07 -0.46
C GLN A 104 11.56 8.64 -1.26
N GLU A 105 12.13 7.47 -0.93
CA GLU A 105 13.35 6.94 -1.56
C GLU A 105 14.59 7.85 -1.40
N VAL A 106 14.72 8.49 -0.25
CA VAL A 106 15.86 9.37 0.04
C VAL A 106 17.08 8.53 0.40
N GLU A 107 18.09 8.52 -0.47
CA GLU A 107 19.36 7.82 -0.27
C GLU A 107 20.53 8.57 -0.95
N PRO A 108 21.67 8.78 -0.26
CA PRO A 108 21.89 8.67 1.17
C PRO A 108 21.55 9.99 1.89
N LEU A 109 21.03 9.94 3.13
CA LEU A 109 20.63 11.13 3.89
C LEU A 109 21.74 12.19 3.99
N LYS A 110 23.00 11.76 4.15
CA LYS A 110 24.16 12.65 4.33
C LYS A 110 24.33 13.70 3.23
N ASP A 111 23.84 13.41 2.01
CA ASP A 111 23.93 14.33 0.87
C ASP A 111 22.67 15.20 0.77
N TRP A 112 21.52 14.69 1.22
CA TRP A 112 20.23 15.39 1.22
C TRP A 112 20.08 16.39 2.37
N GLN A 113 20.53 16.05 3.57
CA GLN A 113 20.35 16.89 4.75
C GLN A 113 21.03 18.27 4.61
N PRO A 114 22.32 18.39 4.23
CA PRO A 114 22.95 19.69 4.04
C PRO A 114 22.30 20.52 2.92
N LEU A 115 21.80 19.84 1.87
CA LEU A 115 21.08 20.49 0.77
C LEU A 115 19.76 21.12 1.28
N LEU A 116 18.95 20.36 2.02
CA LEU A 116 17.67 20.83 2.55
C LEU A 116 17.85 21.91 3.64
N GLU A 117 18.82 21.73 4.53
CA GLU A 117 19.18 22.74 5.55
C GLU A 117 19.68 24.03 4.90
N GLY A 118 20.48 23.93 3.84
CA GLY A 118 20.91 25.07 3.03
C GLY A 118 19.77 25.81 2.31
N LEU A 119 18.63 25.15 2.11
CA LEU A 119 17.38 25.75 1.61
C LEU A 119 16.49 26.31 2.73
N GLY A 120 16.88 26.19 3.99
CA GLY A 120 16.16 26.71 5.16
C GLY A 120 15.19 25.73 5.82
N TYR A 121 15.22 24.45 5.42
CA TYR A 121 14.39 23.42 6.03
C TYR A 121 15.05 22.78 7.24
N GLU A 122 14.25 22.44 8.24
CA GLU A 122 14.60 21.43 9.23
C GLU A 122 14.14 20.05 8.71
N VAL A 123 14.94 19.01 8.95
CA VAL A 123 14.76 17.68 8.33
C VAL A 123 14.48 16.62 9.39
N VAL A 124 13.34 15.93 9.24
CA VAL A 124 13.04 14.71 9.99
C VAL A 124 13.13 13.53 9.03
N TYR A 125 13.93 12.52 9.37
CA TYR A 125 14.19 11.35 8.53
C TYR A 125 13.90 10.04 9.26
N ALA A 126 13.34 9.08 8.54
CA ALA A 126 13.22 7.71 8.99
C ALA A 126 13.73 6.75 7.91
N GLN A 127 14.69 5.91 8.26
CA GLN A 127 15.26 4.89 7.37
C GLN A 127 14.40 3.63 7.35
N ARG A 128 14.23 3.00 6.19
CA ARG A 128 13.58 1.70 6.11
C ARG A 128 14.45 0.60 6.73
N PRO A 129 13.88 -0.35 7.50
CA PRO A 129 14.64 -1.44 8.09
C PRO A 129 15.45 -2.23 7.05
N ALA A 130 16.75 -2.42 7.30
CA ALA A 130 17.66 -3.14 6.41
C ALA A 130 17.67 -2.67 4.94
N ARG A 131 17.36 -1.39 4.70
CA ARG A 131 17.44 -0.72 3.39
C ARG A 131 18.24 0.57 3.53
N ALA A 132 18.84 1.04 2.44
CA ALA A 132 19.65 2.25 2.45
C ALA A 132 18.80 3.54 2.35
N ASP A 133 17.60 3.45 1.79
CA ASP A 133 16.70 4.57 1.59
C ASP A 133 15.65 4.72 2.71
N GLY A 134 15.02 5.89 2.76
CA GLY A 134 13.99 6.21 3.74
C GLY A 134 13.02 7.29 3.28
N CYS A 135 12.24 7.80 4.24
CA CYS A 135 11.33 8.92 4.05
C CYS A 135 11.82 10.16 4.80
N VAL A 136 11.58 11.34 4.22
CA VAL A 136 11.87 12.65 4.83
C VAL A 136 10.59 13.48 4.92
N VAL A 137 10.40 14.13 6.05
CA VAL A 137 9.56 15.33 6.17
C VAL A 137 10.48 16.51 6.46
N ALA A 138 10.55 17.46 5.54
CA ALA A 138 11.34 18.68 5.71
C ALA A 138 10.42 19.90 5.72
N PHE A 139 10.59 20.83 6.67
CA PHE A 139 9.70 22.00 6.84
C PHE A 139 10.50 23.26 7.11
N LEU A 140 10.01 24.42 6.63
CA LEU A 140 10.71 25.70 6.79
C LEU A 140 10.88 26.06 8.27
N LYS A 141 12.13 26.11 8.73
CA LYS A 141 12.47 26.36 10.14
C LYS A 141 12.05 27.73 10.64
N SER A 142 11.93 28.72 9.75
CA SER A 142 11.44 30.06 10.08
C SER A 142 9.97 30.08 10.49
N ASP A 143 9.23 29.03 10.11
CA ASP A 143 7.78 29.06 9.97
C ASP A 143 7.09 28.01 10.82
N PHE A 144 7.78 26.90 11.07
CA PHE A 144 7.26 25.73 11.78
C PHE A 144 8.26 25.18 12.79
N ARG A 145 7.74 24.46 13.78
CA ARG A 145 8.51 23.69 14.76
C ARG A 145 7.96 22.28 14.86
N CYS A 146 8.85 21.28 14.83
CA CYS A 146 8.49 19.90 15.16
C CYS A 146 8.19 19.78 16.66
N ARG A 147 7.00 19.29 17.01
CA ARG A 147 6.59 19.02 18.40
C ARG A 147 6.82 17.56 18.78
N GLN A 148 6.49 16.66 17.86
CA GLN A 148 6.58 15.23 18.05
C GLN A 148 6.74 14.53 16.71
N GLN A 149 7.41 13.38 16.71
CA GLN A 149 7.48 12.49 15.56
C GLN A 149 7.06 11.07 15.95
N LEU A 150 6.52 10.33 14.99
CA LEU A 150 6.18 8.92 15.09
C LEU A 150 6.68 8.20 13.82
N VAL A 151 7.40 7.10 14.01
CA VAL A 151 7.75 6.19 12.93
C VAL A 151 6.98 4.89 13.14
N VAL A 152 6.20 4.51 12.14
CA VAL A 152 5.49 3.22 12.11
C VAL A 152 6.31 2.28 11.24
N ASP A 153 6.98 1.32 11.87
CA ASP A 153 7.54 0.16 11.17
C ASP A 153 6.43 -0.89 11.03
N PHE A 154 5.93 -1.10 9.82
CA PHE A 154 4.81 -2.04 9.61
C PHE A 154 5.17 -3.47 10.02
N ASP A 155 6.42 -3.90 9.83
CA ASP A 155 6.82 -5.25 10.18
C ASP A 155 6.78 -5.46 11.72
N SER A 156 6.95 -4.39 12.51
CA SER A 156 6.83 -4.45 13.97
C SER A 156 5.39 -4.62 14.47
N LEU A 157 4.39 -4.40 13.62
CA LEU A 157 2.97 -4.60 13.92
C LEU A 157 2.51 -6.05 13.65
N LEU A 158 3.38 -6.92 13.17
CA LEU A 158 3.07 -8.34 12.96
C LEU A 158 3.26 -9.10 14.27
N GLU A 159 2.17 -9.60 14.85
CA GLU A 159 2.20 -10.41 16.07
C GLU A 159 2.97 -11.73 15.85
N MET A 160 3.66 -12.21 16.89
CA MET A 160 4.54 -13.39 16.79
C MET A 160 3.78 -14.71 16.58
N ASP A 161 2.51 -14.77 16.94
CA ASP A 161 1.65 -15.95 16.84
C ASP A 161 0.86 -16.03 15.52
N LEU A 162 0.98 -15.00 14.66
CA LEU A 162 0.41 -15.02 13.32
C LEU A 162 0.94 -16.22 12.50
N PRO A 163 0.11 -16.80 11.62
CA PRO A 163 0.56 -17.83 10.70
C PRO A 163 1.84 -17.42 9.93
N PRO A 164 2.85 -18.29 9.79
CA PRO A 164 4.08 -17.97 9.06
C PRO A 164 3.86 -17.49 7.63
N ALA A 165 2.79 -17.96 6.97
CA ALA A 165 2.38 -17.50 5.64
C ALA A 165 1.90 -16.04 5.62
N VAL A 166 1.18 -15.61 6.66
CA VAL A 166 0.74 -14.22 6.83
C VAL A 166 1.96 -13.35 7.08
N ILE A 167 2.83 -13.73 8.02
CA ILE A 167 4.08 -12.99 8.29
C ILE A 167 4.92 -12.87 7.00
N ALA A 168 5.11 -13.96 6.26
CA ALA A 168 5.88 -13.95 5.01
C ALA A 168 5.23 -13.10 3.90
N ARG A 169 3.91 -12.88 3.91
CA ARG A 169 3.23 -11.99 2.95
C ARG A 169 3.26 -10.52 3.37
N PHE A 170 3.12 -10.22 4.65
CA PHE A 170 2.96 -8.84 5.12
C PHE A 170 4.27 -8.19 5.57
N ALA A 171 5.30 -8.96 5.93
CA ALA A 171 6.63 -8.44 6.24
C ALA A 171 7.30 -7.90 4.97
N ARG A 172 7.38 -6.57 4.84
CA ARG A 172 7.85 -5.87 3.62
C ARG A 172 8.86 -4.76 3.90
N LYS A 173 9.14 -4.46 5.17
CA LYS A 173 10.13 -3.44 5.61
C LYS A 173 9.79 -2.04 5.11
N ASN A 174 8.50 -1.76 4.92
CA ASN A 174 8.01 -0.41 4.64
C ASN A 174 7.78 0.32 5.97
N ILE A 175 7.76 1.65 5.92
CA ILE A 175 7.51 2.50 7.08
C ILE A 175 6.55 3.62 6.74
N ALA A 176 5.95 4.23 7.76
CA ALA A 176 5.37 5.57 7.68
C ALA A 176 6.06 6.51 8.67
N LEU A 177 6.29 7.75 8.25
CA LEU A 177 6.84 8.82 9.08
C LEU A 177 5.75 9.87 9.29
N ILE A 178 5.43 10.18 10.54
CA ILE A 178 4.44 11.16 10.94
C ILE A 178 5.12 12.22 11.81
N VAL A 179 4.89 13.49 11.50
CA VAL A 179 5.45 14.64 12.21
C VAL A 179 4.33 15.59 12.59
N GLU A 180 4.25 15.93 13.87
CA GLU A 180 3.41 17.02 14.36
C GLU A 180 4.17 18.34 14.22
N LEU A 181 3.63 19.23 13.40
CA LEU A 181 4.16 20.57 13.19
C LEU A 181 3.28 21.60 13.91
N GLU A 182 3.96 22.53 14.57
CA GLU A 182 3.37 23.76 15.07
C GLU A 182 3.74 24.90 14.14
N ASP A 183 2.73 25.64 13.71
CA ASP A 183 2.87 26.91 13.01
C ASP A 183 3.28 28.03 13.99
N LEU A 184 4.47 28.61 13.80
CA LEU A 184 5.02 29.60 14.74
C LEU A 184 4.30 30.96 14.73
N ARG A 185 3.48 31.25 13.72
CA ARG A 185 2.76 32.52 13.61
C ARG A 185 1.36 32.44 14.23
N THR A 186 0.74 31.27 14.16
CA THR A 186 -0.65 31.04 14.60
C THR A 186 -0.75 30.17 15.85
N ASN A 187 0.31 29.45 16.22
CA ASN A 187 0.35 28.40 17.25
C ASN A 187 -0.61 27.23 16.97
N LEU A 188 -1.04 27.05 15.73
CA LEU A 188 -1.85 25.90 15.33
C LEU A 188 -0.96 24.68 15.11
N THR A 189 -1.46 23.52 15.50
CA THR A 189 -0.78 22.24 15.26
C THR A 189 -1.52 21.39 14.24
N PHE A 190 -0.75 20.68 13.42
CA PHE A 190 -1.25 19.77 12.41
C PHE A 190 -0.24 18.63 12.20
N LEU A 191 -0.70 17.54 11.58
CA LEU A 191 0.10 16.35 11.33
C LEU A 191 0.46 16.27 9.85
N ILE A 192 1.71 15.96 9.57
CA ILE A 192 2.20 15.58 8.24
C ILE A 192 2.61 14.12 8.30
N ALA A 193 1.97 13.27 7.51
CA ALA A 193 2.37 11.88 7.35
C ALA A 193 2.98 11.67 5.96
N THR A 194 4.02 10.86 5.84
CA THR A 194 4.58 10.39 4.57
C THR A 194 4.87 8.89 4.62
N THR A 195 4.55 8.16 3.56
CA THR A 195 4.88 6.73 3.45
C THR A 195 5.28 6.36 2.02
N HIS A 196 5.92 5.20 1.89
CA HIS A 196 6.13 4.52 0.62
C HIS A 196 5.65 3.07 0.79
N LEU A 197 4.41 2.78 0.35
CA LEU A 197 3.77 1.48 0.51
C LEU A 197 4.40 0.42 -0.39
N TYR A 198 4.08 -0.85 -0.15
CA TYR A 198 4.68 -1.96 -0.89
C TYR A 198 4.36 -1.96 -2.41
N TRP A 199 5.40 -2.07 -3.23
CA TRP A 199 5.34 -1.93 -4.69
C TRP A 199 4.73 -3.10 -5.48
N GLY A 200 4.63 -4.30 -4.88
CA GLY A 200 4.22 -5.50 -5.63
C GLY A 200 2.76 -5.46 -6.10
N SER A 201 2.50 -5.52 -7.41
CA SER A 201 1.14 -5.37 -7.99
C SER A 201 0.11 -6.30 -7.34
N GLU A 202 0.49 -7.56 -7.08
CA GLU A 202 -0.36 -8.63 -6.53
C GLU A 202 -0.66 -8.49 -5.01
N HIS A 203 -0.25 -7.40 -4.37
CA HIS A 203 -0.26 -7.21 -2.92
C HIS A 203 -1.10 -6.00 -2.48
N ASP A 204 -2.26 -5.82 -3.10
CA ASP A 204 -3.15 -4.70 -2.81
C ASP A 204 -3.77 -4.76 -1.40
N ASP A 205 -3.94 -5.98 -0.89
CA ASP A 205 -4.31 -6.27 0.50
C ASP A 205 -3.22 -5.83 1.49
N VAL A 206 -1.95 -6.06 1.18
CA VAL A 206 -0.83 -5.61 2.03
C VAL A 206 -0.78 -4.09 2.08
N ARG A 207 -0.95 -3.40 0.94
CA ARG A 207 -1.00 -1.94 0.91
C ARG A 207 -2.19 -1.37 1.69
N ALA A 208 -3.37 -1.97 1.53
CA ALA A 208 -4.56 -1.56 2.27
C ALA A 208 -4.38 -1.75 3.78
N TRP A 209 -3.78 -2.87 4.20
CA TRP A 209 -3.44 -3.12 5.59
C TRP A 209 -2.40 -2.12 6.12
N GLN A 210 -1.29 -1.89 5.41
CA GLN A 210 -0.27 -0.89 5.80
C GLN A 210 -0.91 0.50 6.01
N LEU A 211 -1.79 0.89 5.10
CA LEU A 211 -2.51 2.15 5.20
C LEU A 211 -3.44 2.20 6.43
N ALA A 212 -4.25 1.16 6.65
CA ALA A 212 -5.13 1.06 7.82
C ALA A 212 -4.32 1.13 9.12
N SER A 213 -3.24 0.35 9.23
CA SER A 213 -2.35 0.32 10.39
C SER A 213 -1.70 1.69 10.65
N MET A 214 -1.29 2.42 9.61
CA MET A 214 -0.76 3.77 9.76
C MET A 214 -1.82 4.73 10.32
N LEU A 215 -3.04 4.71 9.77
CA LEU A 215 -4.12 5.60 10.23
C LEU A 215 -4.52 5.27 11.68
N GLU A 216 -4.62 3.99 12.04
CA GLU A 216 -4.87 3.55 13.42
C GLU A 216 -3.74 3.98 14.37
N ALA A 217 -2.47 3.93 13.94
CA ALA A 217 -1.35 4.42 14.73
C ALA A 217 -1.40 5.95 14.93
N VAL A 218 -1.79 6.71 13.89
CA VAL A 218 -2.01 8.16 14.01
C VAL A 218 -3.12 8.46 15.01
N GLU A 219 -4.26 7.78 14.91
CA GLU A 219 -5.37 7.94 15.85
C GLU A 219 -4.93 7.64 17.29
N ARG A 220 -4.17 6.56 17.49
CA ARG A 220 -3.71 6.14 18.82
C ARG A 220 -2.72 7.13 19.44
N SER A 221 -1.81 7.69 18.65
CA SER A 221 -0.74 8.56 19.15
C SER A 221 -1.12 10.04 19.22
N PHE A 222 -1.97 10.52 18.31
CA PHE A 222 -2.27 11.96 18.19
C PHE A 222 -3.77 12.28 18.35
N GLY A 223 -4.63 11.26 18.41
CA GLY A 223 -6.07 11.43 18.35
C GLY A 223 -6.56 11.81 16.95
N THR A 224 -7.84 12.17 16.85
CA THR A 224 -8.50 12.61 15.60
C THR A 224 -8.78 14.11 15.58
N SER A 225 -8.29 14.85 16.57
CA SER A 225 -8.56 16.29 16.73
C SER A 225 -7.56 17.19 16.00
N LYS A 226 -6.46 16.65 15.48
CA LYS A 226 -5.47 17.42 14.72
C LYS A 226 -5.69 17.17 13.23
N PRO A 227 -5.71 18.21 12.39
CA PRO A 227 -5.72 18.04 10.94
C PRO A 227 -4.51 17.25 10.46
N LEU A 228 -4.78 16.27 9.61
CA LEU A 228 -3.77 15.39 9.02
C LEU A 228 -3.63 15.69 7.54
N ALA A 229 -2.43 16.00 7.09
CA ALA A 229 -2.05 15.93 5.68
C ALA A 229 -1.22 14.67 5.46
N PHE A 230 -1.79 13.69 4.76
CA PHE A 230 -1.11 12.43 4.43
C PHE A 230 -0.54 12.48 3.01
N CYS A 231 0.76 12.31 2.90
CA CYS A 231 1.57 12.30 1.69
C CYS A 231 2.16 10.90 1.41
N GLY A 232 2.63 10.66 0.20
CA GLY A 232 3.46 9.47 -0.06
C GLY A 232 3.37 8.89 -1.46
N ASP A 233 4.03 7.76 -1.62
CA ASP A 233 3.88 6.85 -2.77
C ASP A 233 3.09 5.62 -2.29
N LEU A 234 1.83 5.54 -2.72
CA LEU A 234 0.96 4.43 -2.30
C LEU A 234 1.15 3.17 -3.10
N ASN A 235 1.89 3.19 -4.22
CA ASN A 235 1.94 2.07 -5.18
C ASN A 235 0.54 1.46 -5.49
N SER A 236 -0.52 2.28 -5.40
CA SER A 236 -1.92 1.85 -5.51
C SER A 236 -2.64 2.64 -6.60
N HIS A 237 -3.32 1.92 -7.51
CA HIS A 237 -4.14 2.56 -8.52
C HIS A 237 -5.30 3.29 -7.84
N PRO A 238 -5.90 4.31 -8.47
CA PRO A 238 -7.09 4.99 -7.95
C PRO A 238 -8.23 4.08 -7.47
N TRP A 239 -8.37 2.92 -8.12
CA TRP A 239 -9.36 1.86 -7.85
C TRP A 239 -8.81 0.71 -7.01
N GLY A 240 -7.54 0.75 -6.61
CA GLY A 240 -6.95 -0.23 -5.70
C GLY A 240 -7.53 -0.15 -4.30
N MET A 241 -7.41 -1.23 -3.55
CA MET A 241 -7.99 -1.43 -2.22
C MET A 241 -7.60 -0.34 -1.22
N GLY A 242 -6.33 0.11 -1.23
CA GLY A 242 -5.89 1.21 -0.36
C GLY A 242 -6.63 2.52 -0.66
N CYS A 243 -6.83 2.83 -1.95
CA CYS A 243 -7.60 4.02 -2.35
C CYS A 243 -9.08 3.86 -1.99
N GLN A 244 -9.67 2.67 -2.23
CA GLN A 244 -11.06 2.35 -1.84
C GLN A 244 -11.28 2.52 -0.32
N LEU A 245 -10.33 2.09 0.50
CA LEU A 245 -10.37 2.28 1.96
C LEU A 245 -10.41 3.75 2.35
N LEU A 246 -9.66 4.62 1.66
CA LEU A 246 -9.72 6.06 1.87
C LEU A 246 -11.08 6.63 1.45
N ARG A 247 -11.62 6.25 0.30
CA ARG A 247 -12.91 6.80 -0.18
C ARG A 247 -14.08 6.37 0.70
N ASN A 248 -14.12 5.10 1.03
CA ASN A 248 -15.31 4.47 1.58
C ASN A 248 -15.27 4.40 3.11
N GLY A 249 -14.10 4.61 3.74
CA GLY A 249 -13.90 4.35 5.17
C GLY A 249 -13.74 2.86 5.50
N VAL A 250 -14.27 1.98 4.65
CA VAL A 250 -14.29 0.54 4.86
C VAL A 250 -14.13 -0.20 3.53
N ILE A 251 -13.43 -1.33 3.58
CA ILE A 251 -13.43 -2.32 2.51
C ILE A 251 -13.62 -3.72 3.09
N GLU A 252 -14.23 -4.59 2.30
CA GLU A 252 -14.31 -6.02 2.57
C GLU A 252 -13.34 -6.75 1.67
N VAL A 253 -12.40 -7.46 2.27
CA VAL A 253 -11.40 -8.25 1.56
C VAL A 253 -11.74 -9.71 1.74
N PRO A 254 -11.74 -10.53 0.67
CA PRO A 254 -11.86 -11.97 0.83
C PRO A 254 -10.84 -12.50 1.85
N ARG A 255 -11.27 -13.40 2.74
CA ARG A 255 -10.38 -14.06 3.70
C ARG A 255 -9.48 -15.06 2.96
N LYS A 256 -8.44 -14.54 2.30
CA LYS A 256 -7.52 -15.30 1.43
C LYS A 256 -6.77 -16.41 2.16
N PHE A 257 -6.64 -16.33 3.48
CA PHE A 257 -5.96 -17.34 4.29
C PHE A 257 -6.90 -18.20 5.14
N ARG A 258 -8.22 -18.19 4.93
CA ARG A 258 -9.15 -19.09 5.66
C ARG A 258 -10.10 -19.82 4.71
N LYS A 259 -10.48 -21.06 5.06
CA LYS A 259 -11.26 -21.98 4.22
C LYS A 259 -10.57 -22.31 2.90
N VAL A 260 -9.25 -22.36 2.90
CA VAL A 260 -8.47 -22.76 1.72
C VAL A 260 -8.68 -24.25 1.48
N GLU A 261 -9.15 -24.59 0.29
CA GLU A 261 -9.35 -25.99 -0.11
C GLU A 261 -8.39 -26.44 -1.22
N ARG A 262 -7.69 -25.49 -1.86
CA ARG A 262 -6.86 -25.75 -3.04
C ARG A 262 -5.40 -25.43 -2.78
N PHE A 263 -4.56 -26.43 -2.95
CA PHE A 263 -3.13 -26.36 -2.69
C PHE A 263 -2.35 -26.81 -3.92
N ILE A 264 -1.13 -26.31 -4.03
CA ILE A 264 -0.09 -26.90 -4.87
C ILE A 264 1.17 -27.02 -4.04
N VAL A 265 1.71 -28.24 -3.95
CA VAL A 265 2.94 -28.50 -3.18
C VAL A 265 4.12 -28.63 -4.13
N ASP A 266 5.26 -28.07 -3.73
CA ASP A 266 6.50 -28.32 -4.47
C ASP A 266 6.87 -29.81 -4.45
N ARG A 267 7.74 -30.21 -5.39
CA ARG A 267 8.11 -31.63 -5.53
C ARG A 267 8.88 -32.19 -4.33
N ASP A 268 9.66 -31.36 -3.63
CA ASP A 268 10.51 -31.77 -2.51
C ASP A 268 9.67 -32.18 -1.29
N ILE A 269 8.48 -31.58 -1.14
CA ILE A 269 7.50 -31.95 -0.11
C ILE A 269 6.27 -32.67 -0.67
N SER A 270 6.39 -33.35 -1.81
CA SER A 270 5.29 -34.09 -2.46
C SER A 270 4.57 -35.08 -1.53
N LYS A 271 5.25 -35.59 -0.49
CA LYS A 271 4.66 -36.41 0.57
C LYS A 271 3.52 -35.73 1.36
N ALA A 272 3.39 -34.39 1.30
CA ALA A 272 2.30 -33.61 1.90
C ALA A 272 0.96 -33.85 1.19
N ALA A 273 0.99 -34.20 -0.10
CA ALA A 273 -0.20 -34.26 -0.92
C ALA A 273 -1.16 -35.36 -0.45
N LYS A 274 -0.65 -36.52 -0.03
CA LYS A 274 -1.51 -37.65 0.34
C LYS A 274 -2.31 -37.38 1.63
N PRO A 275 -1.73 -36.95 2.75
CA PRO A 275 -2.49 -36.60 3.96
C PRO A 275 -3.53 -35.49 3.71
N LEU A 276 -3.15 -34.44 2.98
CA LEU A 276 -4.06 -33.34 2.67
C LEU A 276 -5.22 -33.76 1.74
N ARG A 277 -4.96 -34.63 0.75
CA ARG A 277 -6.04 -35.22 -0.09
C ARG A 277 -6.96 -36.13 0.71
N LEU A 278 -6.45 -36.85 1.72
CA LEU A 278 -7.28 -37.67 2.60
C LEU A 278 -8.27 -36.83 3.42
N LEU A 279 -7.88 -35.61 3.82
CA LEU A 279 -8.77 -34.59 4.39
C LEU A 279 -9.80 -34.02 3.38
N GLY A 280 -9.76 -34.47 2.12
CA GLY A 280 -10.67 -33.99 1.07
C GLY A 280 -10.22 -32.70 0.37
N LEU A 281 -8.96 -32.31 0.52
CA LEU A 281 -8.42 -31.08 -0.07
C LEU A 281 -7.93 -31.32 -1.50
N ASP A 282 -8.11 -30.30 -2.35
CA ASP A 282 -7.66 -30.30 -3.74
C ASP A 282 -6.17 -29.95 -3.79
N VAL A 283 -5.31 -30.97 -3.72
CA VAL A 283 -3.85 -30.77 -3.65
C VAL A 283 -3.17 -31.28 -4.91
N LEU A 284 -2.56 -30.37 -5.66
CA LEU A 284 -1.68 -30.70 -6.76
C LEU A 284 -0.23 -30.80 -6.31
N VAL A 285 0.56 -31.58 -7.04
CA VAL A 285 2.02 -31.61 -6.91
C VAL A 285 2.60 -30.92 -8.13
N GLU A 286 3.72 -30.23 -7.94
CA GLU A 286 4.55 -29.72 -9.02
C GLU A 286 4.86 -30.78 -10.08
N LYS A 287 4.76 -30.41 -11.36
CA LYS A 287 5.10 -31.29 -12.48
C LYS A 287 6.60 -31.26 -12.78
N GLU A 288 7.10 -32.33 -13.38
CA GLU A 288 8.49 -32.47 -13.83
C GLU A 288 8.95 -31.32 -14.74
N PRO A 289 8.25 -30.99 -15.83
CA PRO A 289 8.68 -29.89 -16.71
C PRO A 289 8.72 -28.54 -15.98
N GLU A 290 7.77 -28.29 -15.09
CA GLU A 290 7.73 -27.05 -14.28
C GLU A 290 8.94 -26.93 -13.35
N ARG A 291 9.45 -28.06 -12.86
CA ARG A 291 10.64 -28.13 -12.00
C ARG A 291 11.92 -27.88 -12.80
N GLU A 292 12.02 -28.47 -13.99
CA GLU A 292 13.19 -28.35 -14.88
C GLU A 292 13.32 -26.94 -15.46
N GLU A 293 12.20 -26.28 -15.75
CA GLU A 293 12.16 -24.88 -16.21
C GLU A 293 12.48 -23.87 -15.09
N ARG A 294 12.65 -24.31 -13.84
CA ARG A 294 13.03 -23.39 -12.76
C ARG A 294 14.43 -22.84 -13.00
N PRO A 295 14.66 -21.55 -12.72
CA PRO A 295 16.02 -21.01 -12.65
C PRO A 295 16.87 -21.81 -11.66
N SER A 296 18.14 -22.05 -12.01
CA SER A 296 19.13 -22.74 -11.17
C SER A 296 19.27 -22.09 -9.78
N GLU A 297 19.09 -20.77 -9.72
CA GLU A 297 18.93 -20.03 -8.48
C GLU A 297 17.56 -19.35 -8.45
N VAL A 298 16.70 -19.80 -7.54
CA VAL A 298 15.45 -19.10 -7.20
C VAL A 298 15.79 -18.01 -6.19
N CYS A 299 15.70 -16.74 -6.57
CA CYS A 299 15.83 -15.61 -5.64
C CYS A 299 14.50 -14.85 -5.47
N HIS A 300 14.29 -14.26 -4.29
CA HIS A 300 13.05 -13.54 -3.96
C HIS A 300 12.84 -12.27 -4.81
N ASN A 301 13.92 -11.72 -5.39
CA ASN A 301 13.93 -10.51 -6.23
C ASN A 301 13.99 -10.79 -7.75
N GLN A 302 13.93 -12.06 -8.17
CA GLN A 302 13.98 -12.41 -9.59
C GLN A 302 12.67 -12.08 -10.28
N ARG A 303 12.74 -11.26 -11.34
CA ARG A 303 11.58 -10.99 -12.23
C ARG A 303 11.19 -12.20 -13.09
N ALA A 304 12.06 -13.20 -13.22
CA ALA A 304 11.76 -14.42 -13.96
C ALA A 304 10.60 -15.16 -13.28
N LYS A 305 9.55 -15.44 -14.05
CA LYS A 305 8.37 -16.18 -13.57
C LYS A 305 8.79 -17.60 -13.23
N VAL A 306 8.47 -18.05 -12.02
CA VAL A 306 8.66 -19.45 -11.64
C VAL A 306 7.38 -20.22 -11.99
N PRO A 307 7.43 -21.28 -12.80
CA PRO A 307 6.23 -21.94 -13.33
C PRO A 307 5.22 -22.38 -12.27
N ILE A 308 5.67 -23.01 -11.18
CA ILE A 308 4.79 -23.42 -10.07
C ILE A 308 4.08 -22.25 -9.41
N VAL A 309 4.77 -21.11 -9.25
CA VAL A 309 4.23 -19.89 -8.61
C VAL A 309 3.18 -19.26 -9.53
N ALA A 310 3.50 -19.15 -10.82
CA ALA A 310 2.58 -18.64 -11.83
C ALA A 310 1.32 -19.50 -11.94
N ARG A 311 1.46 -20.83 -11.87
CA ARG A 311 0.32 -21.75 -11.87
C ARG A 311 -0.49 -21.66 -10.58
N ALA A 312 0.16 -21.56 -9.42
CA ALA A 312 -0.51 -21.37 -8.13
C ALA A 312 -1.41 -20.12 -8.17
N ALA A 313 -0.88 -19.00 -8.66
CA ALA A 313 -1.64 -17.77 -8.84
C ALA A 313 -2.77 -17.92 -9.87
N ARG A 314 -2.51 -18.52 -11.05
CA ARG A 314 -3.51 -18.70 -12.11
C ARG A 314 -4.68 -19.60 -11.71
N GLU A 315 -4.42 -20.64 -10.93
CA GLU A 315 -5.41 -21.63 -10.51
C GLU A 315 -6.01 -21.35 -9.12
N ASP A 316 -5.68 -20.20 -8.52
CA ASP A 316 -6.11 -19.80 -7.17
C ASP A 316 -5.83 -20.89 -6.12
N ARG A 317 -4.54 -21.24 -6.00
CA ARG A 317 -4.03 -22.28 -5.09
C ARG A 317 -2.98 -21.70 -4.16
N VAL A 318 -2.97 -22.17 -2.90
CA VAL A 318 -1.88 -21.88 -1.96
C VAL A 318 -0.67 -22.74 -2.32
N LEU A 319 0.45 -22.09 -2.61
CA LEU A 319 1.74 -22.75 -2.80
C LEU A 319 2.30 -23.20 -1.45
N VAL A 320 2.39 -24.50 -1.21
CA VAL A 320 3.05 -25.05 -0.01
C VAL A 320 4.47 -25.46 -0.40
N SER A 321 5.46 -25.02 0.37
CA SER A 321 6.87 -25.28 0.05
C SER A 321 7.76 -25.29 1.29
N ALA A 322 8.79 -26.15 1.30
CA ALA A 322 9.86 -26.11 2.31
C ALA A 322 10.99 -25.13 1.95
N SER A 323 10.95 -24.53 0.76
CA SER A 323 11.86 -23.46 0.36
C SER A 323 11.35 -22.10 0.79
N LYS A 324 12.05 -21.47 1.75
CA LYS A 324 11.80 -20.07 2.13
C LYS A 324 11.93 -19.12 0.93
N LYS A 325 12.82 -19.43 -0.02
CA LYS A 325 13.05 -18.59 -1.21
C LYS A 325 11.84 -18.59 -2.14
N LEU A 326 11.14 -19.73 -2.29
CA LEU A 326 9.91 -19.82 -3.09
C LEU A 326 8.74 -19.12 -2.41
N VAL A 327 8.58 -19.32 -1.09
CA VAL A 327 7.49 -18.73 -0.31
C VAL A 327 7.63 -17.21 -0.21
N ALA A 328 8.86 -16.68 -0.12
CA ALA A 328 9.14 -15.25 -0.01
C ALA A 328 9.09 -14.47 -1.34
N ARG A 329 8.70 -15.10 -2.46
CA ARG A 329 8.64 -14.41 -3.75
C ARG A 329 7.49 -13.43 -3.82
N ALA A 330 7.76 -12.26 -4.41
CA ALA A 330 6.77 -11.21 -4.60
C ALA A 330 5.66 -11.56 -5.62
N ASP A 331 5.85 -12.59 -6.46
CA ASP A 331 4.84 -13.06 -7.43
C ASP A 331 4.00 -14.23 -6.90
N ALA A 332 4.27 -14.72 -5.67
CA ALA A 332 3.44 -15.72 -5.03
C ALA A 332 2.20 -15.05 -4.41
N ALA A 333 1.05 -15.22 -5.08
CA ALA A 333 -0.23 -14.69 -4.61
C ALA A 333 -0.60 -15.23 -3.23
N LEU A 334 -0.41 -16.54 -2.99
CA LEU A 334 -0.58 -17.18 -1.69
C LEU A 334 0.45 -18.31 -1.55
N ALA A 335 1.26 -18.28 -0.49
CA ALA A 335 2.24 -19.31 -0.21
C ALA A 335 2.36 -19.61 1.29
N TYR A 336 2.63 -20.87 1.63
CA TYR A 336 2.79 -21.37 2.99
C TYR A 336 4.12 -22.12 3.12
N PHE A 337 4.91 -21.75 4.12
CA PHE A 337 6.14 -22.46 4.45
C PHE A 337 5.83 -23.69 5.30
N LEU A 338 6.16 -24.88 4.80
CA LEU A 338 5.99 -26.13 5.53
C LEU A 338 7.36 -26.60 6.06
N ASP A 339 7.50 -26.67 7.38
CA ASP A 339 8.71 -27.19 8.01
C ASP A 339 8.76 -28.72 7.87
N ALA A 340 9.67 -29.22 7.02
CA ALA A 340 9.78 -30.64 6.73
C ALA A 340 10.44 -31.48 7.85
N ARG A 341 10.94 -30.84 8.93
CA ARG A 341 11.60 -31.51 10.08
C ARG A 341 10.61 -32.30 10.95
N ASP A 342 9.44 -31.72 11.20
CA ASP A 342 8.32 -32.36 11.92
C ASP A 342 7.06 -32.25 11.08
N PHE A 343 6.83 -33.29 10.27
CA PHE A 343 5.91 -33.21 9.16
C PHE A 343 4.44 -33.22 9.58
N ASP A 344 4.06 -34.09 10.52
CA ASP A 344 2.68 -34.21 10.99
C ASP A 344 2.27 -32.94 11.75
N LYS A 345 3.18 -32.40 12.60
CA LYS A 345 2.93 -31.15 13.30
C LYS A 345 2.87 -29.96 12.35
N ALA A 346 3.73 -29.90 11.34
CA ALA A 346 3.68 -28.86 10.32
C ALA A 346 2.39 -28.91 9.49
N LEU A 347 1.89 -30.09 9.15
CA LEU A 347 0.60 -30.26 8.47
C LEU A 347 -0.58 -29.86 9.36
N ALA A 348 -0.55 -30.22 10.65
CA ALA A 348 -1.57 -29.81 11.61
C ALA A 348 -1.60 -28.29 11.74
N ARG A 349 -0.42 -27.66 11.87
CA ARG A 349 -0.31 -26.21 11.93
C ARG A 349 -0.77 -25.53 10.64
N LEU A 350 -0.45 -26.09 9.47
CA LEU A 350 -0.98 -25.61 8.18
C LEU A 350 -2.50 -25.64 8.16
N CYS A 351 -3.12 -26.73 8.59
CA CYS A 351 -4.59 -26.85 8.62
C CYS A 351 -5.23 -25.83 9.56
N LEU A 352 -4.60 -25.59 10.72
CA LEU A 352 -5.04 -24.57 11.67
C LEU A 352 -4.90 -23.15 11.11
N ASP A 353 -3.69 -22.80 10.70
CA ASP A 353 -3.31 -21.48 10.18
C ASP A 353 -4.16 -21.05 9.00
N LEU A 354 -4.47 -22.00 8.10
CA LEU A 354 -5.26 -21.76 6.89
C LEU A 354 -6.77 -22.02 7.10
N SER A 355 -7.18 -22.28 8.34
CA SER A 355 -8.55 -22.63 8.74
C SER A 355 -9.19 -23.63 7.77
N VAL A 356 -8.45 -24.69 7.50
CA VAL A 356 -8.89 -25.81 6.69
C VAL A 356 -10.00 -26.54 7.43
N ASP A 357 -11.06 -26.86 6.70
CA ASP A 357 -12.12 -27.70 7.21
C ASP A 357 -11.64 -29.17 7.21
N VAL A 358 -11.47 -29.70 8.42
CA VAL A 358 -10.99 -31.06 8.68
C VAL A 358 -12.12 -32.02 9.09
N SER A 359 -13.37 -31.64 8.81
CA SER A 359 -14.54 -32.42 9.24
C SER A 359 -14.58 -33.80 8.56
N PRO A 360 -14.94 -34.88 9.28
CA PRO A 360 -14.88 -36.25 8.76
C PRO A 360 -15.69 -36.51 7.48
N GLU A 361 -16.73 -35.71 7.23
CA GLU A 361 -17.61 -35.82 6.07
C GLU A 361 -16.86 -35.52 4.75
N ARG A 362 -15.73 -34.82 4.83
CA ARG A 362 -14.90 -34.49 3.66
C ARG A 362 -13.95 -35.61 3.26
N PHE A 363 -13.74 -36.59 4.12
CA PHE A 363 -12.78 -37.64 3.84
C PHE A 363 -13.22 -38.42 2.61
N PHE A 364 -12.25 -38.79 1.76
CA PHE A 364 -12.53 -39.43 0.46
C PHE A 364 -13.42 -38.63 -0.50
N THR A 365 -13.47 -37.30 -0.42
CA THR A 365 -14.00 -36.47 -1.52
C THR A 365 -12.97 -36.26 -2.64
N ARG A 366 -11.68 -36.52 -2.36
CA ARG A 366 -10.57 -36.40 -3.30
C ARG A 366 -9.73 -37.67 -3.38
N CYS A 367 -9.31 -38.00 -4.60
CA CYS A 367 -8.50 -39.17 -4.88
C CYS A 367 -7.06 -38.94 -4.42
N VAL A 368 -6.57 -39.76 -3.49
CA VAL A 368 -5.18 -39.69 -3.03
C VAL A 368 -4.15 -39.90 -4.14
N LYS A 369 -4.52 -40.62 -5.22
CA LYS A 369 -3.64 -40.91 -6.37
C LYS A 369 -3.56 -39.74 -7.33
N CYS A 370 -4.70 -39.30 -7.88
CA CYS A 370 -4.73 -38.32 -8.98
C CYS A 370 -5.36 -36.97 -8.63
N ASN A 371 -5.84 -36.75 -7.40
CA ASN A 371 -6.58 -35.55 -6.96
C ASN A 371 -7.97 -35.34 -7.61
N GLY A 372 -8.41 -36.26 -8.46
CA GLY A 372 -9.76 -36.28 -9.04
C GLY A 372 -10.86 -36.40 -7.98
N ARG A 373 -12.09 -36.00 -8.33
CA ARG A 373 -13.26 -36.15 -7.44
C ARG A 373 -13.56 -37.62 -7.20
N VAL A 374 -13.84 -37.96 -5.95
CA VAL A 374 -14.29 -39.28 -5.55
C VAL A 374 -15.78 -39.19 -5.22
N CYS A 375 -16.54 -40.14 -5.74
CA CYS A 375 -17.99 -40.21 -5.63
C CYS A 375 -18.38 -41.62 -5.14
N PRO A 376 -19.60 -41.80 -4.58
CA PRO A 376 -20.13 -43.13 -4.29
C PRO A 376 -20.06 -44.04 -5.53
N LEU A 377 -19.70 -45.30 -5.33
CA LEU A 377 -19.69 -46.31 -6.40
C LEU A 377 -21.14 -46.56 -6.87
N ALA A 378 -21.37 -46.61 -8.19
CA ALA A 378 -22.70 -46.86 -8.71
C ALA A 378 -23.17 -48.31 -8.41
N GLU A 379 -24.45 -48.49 -8.13
CA GLU A 379 -25.07 -49.79 -7.81
C GLU A 379 -25.32 -50.67 -9.04
N THR A 380 -24.34 -50.79 -9.93
CA THR A 380 -24.42 -51.67 -11.10
C THR A 380 -23.51 -52.89 -10.91
N ASP A 381 -23.92 -54.05 -11.40
CA ASP A 381 -23.13 -55.29 -11.26
C ASP A 381 -21.73 -55.13 -11.86
N LYS A 382 -21.62 -54.44 -13.01
CA LYS A 382 -20.34 -54.11 -13.65
C LYS A 382 -19.38 -53.33 -12.74
N GLU A 383 -19.89 -52.35 -11.97
CA GLU A 383 -19.09 -51.55 -11.06
C GLU A 383 -18.72 -52.30 -9.78
N LYS A 384 -19.60 -53.20 -9.31
CA LYS A 384 -19.30 -54.10 -8.18
C LYS A 384 -18.22 -55.11 -8.55
N ASP A 385 -18.29 -55.73 -9.73
CA ASP A 385 -17.25 -56.63 -10.24
C ASP A 385 -15.90 -55.92 -10.38
N ARG A 386 -15.93 -54.68 -10.88
CA ARG A 386 -14.74 -53.82 -10.96
C ARG A 386 -14.15 -53.56 -9.58
N ALA A 387 -14.99 -53.23 -8.58
CA ALA A 387 -14.54 -53.00 -7.22
C ALA A 387 -13.93 -54.26 -6.59
N MET A 388 -14.50 -55.44 -6.83
CA MET A 388 -13.94 -56.72 -6.38
C MET A 388 -12.54 -56.98 -6.96
N ALA A 389 -12.28 -56.58 -8.20
CA ALA A 389 -10.94 -56.67 -8.80
C ALA A 389 -9.90 -55.79 -8.09
N PHE A 390 -10.32 -54.73 -7.38
CA PHE A 390 -9.47 -53.92 -6.51
C PHE A 390 -9.37 -54.46 -5.06
N GLY A 391 -10.00 -55.61 -4.77
CA GLY A 391 -10.05 -56.20 -3.43
C GLY A 391 -11.05 -55.54 -2.49
N ALA A 392 -12.06 -54.85 -3.03
CA ALA A 392 -13.12 -54.26 -2.22
C ALA A 392 -13.96 -55.36 -1.52
N PRO A 393 -14.42 -55.12 -0.29
CA PRO A 393 -15.27 -56.06 0.42
C PRO A 393 -16.64 -56.21 -0.26
N THR A 394 -17.25 -57.38 -0.12
CA THR A 394 -18.58 -57.70 -0.67
C THR A 394 -19.72 -57.35 0.29
N ASP A 395 -19.41 -56.94 1.52
CA ASP A 395 -20.39 -56.54 2.53
C ASP A 395 -21.10 -55.24 2.09
N PRO A 396 -22.43 -55.28 1.82
CA PRO A 396 -23.18 -54.10 1.39
C PRO A 396 -23.25 -53.01 2.45
N ALA A 397 -22.95 -53.30 3.72
CA ALA A 397 -22.88 -52.31 4.79
C ALA A 397 -21.62 -51.42 4.70
N ILE A 398 -20.62 -51.78 3.87
CA ILE A 398 -19.40 -51.00 3.69
C ILE A 398 -19.57 -50.08 2.47
N PRO A 399 -19.64 -48.76 2.66
CA PRO A 399 -19.76 -47.84 1.54
C PRO A 399 -18.49 -47.87 0.68
N LEU A 400 -18.69 -48.06 -0.63
CA LEU A 400 -17.64 -48.04 -1.64
C LEU A 400 -17.67 -46.72 -2.40
N PHE A 401 -16.48 -46.22 -2.72
CA PHE A 401 -16.30 -44.97 -3.46
C PHE A 401 -15.38 -45.20 -4.65
N THR A 402 -15.52 -44.39 -5.69
CA THR A 402 -14.70 -44.46 -6.90
C THR A 402 -14.25 -43.08 -7.37
N CYS A 403 -13.02 -43.01 -7.88
CA CYS A 403 -12.51 -41.80 -8.50
C CYS A 403 -13.05 -41.65 -9.94
N SER A 404 -13.69 -40.52 -10.20
CA SER A 404 -14.19 -40.15 -11.54
C SER A 404 -13.11 -39.99 -12.62
N THR A 405 -11.84 -39.82 -12.25
CA THR A 405 -10.73 -39.57 -13.18
C THR A 405 -9.92 -40.82 -13.47
N CYS A 406 -9.45 -41.52 -12.43
CA CYS A 406 -8.55 -42.67 -12.60
C CYS A 406 -9.21 -44.03 -12.26
N GLY A 407 -10.48 -44.03 -11.87
CA GLY A 407 -11.23 -45.24 -11.53
C GLY A 407 -10.81 -45.93 -10.24
N GLN A 408 -9.90 -45.38 -9.46
CA GLN A 408 -9.46 -45.96 -8.18
C GLN A 408 -10.65 -46.12 -7.22
N VAL A 409 -10.76 -47.30 -6.61
CA VAL A 409 -11.81 -47.63 -5.63
C VAL A 409 -11.29 -47.45 -4.20
N TYR A 410 -12.16 -46.97 -3.30
CA TYR A 410 -11.87 -46.66 -1.89
C TYR A 410 -12.98 -47.18 -0.97
N TRP A 411 -12.59 -47.57 0.25
CA TRP A 411 -13.49 -47.94 1.34
C TRP A 411 -12.77 -47.78 2.69
N TRP A 412 -13.53 -47.66 3.78
CA TRP A 412 -12.98 -47.79 5.12
C TRP A 412 -13.07 -49.25 5.57
N SER A 413 -11.93 -49.86 5.87
CA SER A 413 -11.89 -51.22 6.42
C SER A 413 -11.73 -51.17 7.94
N LYS A 414 -12.39 -52.12 8.61
CA LYS A 414 -12.22 -52.40 10.05
C LYS A 414 -10.92 -53.15 10.36
N ASP A 415 -10.33 -53.80 9.36
CA ASP A 415 -9.04 -54.49 9.52
C ASP A 415 -7.91 -53.47 9.72
N GLN A 416 -7.31 -53.50 10.90
CA GLN A 416 -6.24 -52.58 11.30
C GLN A 416 -4.97 -52.70 10.44
N GLY A 417 -4.75 -53.85 9.80
CA GLY A 417 -3.63 -54.11 8.89
C GLY A 417 -3.84 -53.58 7.46
N SER A 418 -5.04 -53.13 7.13
CA SER A 418 -5.38 -52.64 5.78
C SER A 418 -4.78 -51.25 5.49
N ALA A 419 -4.59 -50.95 4.20
CA ALA A 419 -4.13 -49.63 3.76
C ALA A 419 -5.12 -48.51 4.10
N SER A 420 -6.43 -48.80 4.03
CA SER A 420 -7.50 -47.88 4.42
C SER A 420 -7.50 -47.60 5.92
N ALA A 421 -7.29 -48.60 6.78
CA ALA A 421 -7.23 -48.37 8.23
C ALA A 421 -5.98 -47.56 8.63
N ARG A 422 -4.84 -47.78 7.97
CA ARG A 422 -3.65 -46.93 8.14
C ARG A 422 -3.92 -45.47 7.73
N ALA A 423 -4.57 -45.26 6.60
CA ALA A 423 -4.95 -43.93 6.15
C ALA A 423 -5.91 -43.25 7.14
N ARG A 424 -6.86 -44.01 7.71
CA ARG A 424 -7.79 -43.49 8.71
C ARG A 424 -7.06 -43.02 9.96
N ARG A 425 -6.19 -43.86 10.55
CA ARG A 425 -5.37 -43.50 11.71
C ARG A 425 -4.51 -42.25 11.47
N GLN A 426 -3.94 -42.12 10.27
CA GLN A 426 -3.14 -40.96 9.92
C GLN A 426 -3.97 -39.67 9.94
N VAL A 427 -5.19 -39.70 9.38
CA VAL A 427 -6.08 -38.54 9.35
C VAL A 427 -6.63 -38.24 10.74
N ASP A 428 -7.08 -39.25 11.48
CA ASP A 428 -7.61 -39.07 12.83
C ASP A 428 -6.55 -38.42 13.74
N ARG A 429 -5.29 -38.89 13.67
CA ARG A 429 -4.17 -38.26 14.38
C ARG A 429 -3.94 -36.81 13.96
N LEU A 430 -4.03 -36.50 12.67
CA LEU A 430 -3.85 -35.14 12.17
C LEU A 430 -4.97 -34.22 12.67
N VAL A 431 -6.22 -34.69 12.69
CA VAL A 431 -7.38 -33.96 13.24
C VAL A 431 -7.20 -33.72 14.74
N GLU A 432 -6.81 -34.75 15.50
CA GLU A 432 -6.53 -34.66 16.93
C GLU A 432 -5.47 -33.58 17.21
N MET A 433 -4.35 -33.60 16.49
CA MET A 433 -3.30 -32.57 16.61
C MET A 433 -3.80 -31.16 16.26
N VAL A 434 -4.70 -31.02 15.28
CA VAL A 434 -5.31 -29.72 14.95
C VAL A 434 -6.17 -29.23 16.12
N GLU A 435 -6.98 -30.10 16.74
CA GLU A 435 -7.80 -29.73 17.89
C GLU A 435 -6.97 -29.42 19.14
N GLU A 436 -5.89 -30.18 19.41
CA GLU A 436 -4.94 -29.88 20.49
C GLU A 436 -4.28 -28.51 20.29
N LEU A 437 -3.86 -28.18 19.06
CA LEU A 437 -3.31 -26.88 18.72
C LEU A 437 -4.35 -25.76 18.83
N ARG A 438 -5.64 -26.04 18.55
CA ARG A 438 -6.73 -25.07 18.77
C ARG A 438 -6.93 -24.78 20.25
N GLN A 439 -6.99 -25.82 21.09
CA GLN A 439 -7.21 -25.66 22.53
C GLN A 439 -6.03 -24.93 23.22
N THR A 440 -4.80 -25.23 22.81
CA THR A 440 -3.60 -24.53 23.31
C THR A 440 -3.46 -23.10 22.75
N GLY A 441 -4.00 -22.82 21.56
CA GLY A 441 -4.07 -21.46 21.00
C GLY A 441 -5.24 -20.63 21.53
N GLN A 442 -6.34 -21.25 21.94
CA GLN A 442 -7.54 -20.58 22.46
C GLN A 442 -7.34 -19.95 23.83
N SER A 443 -6.32 -20.35 24.59
CA SER A 443 -5.95 -19.62 25.81
C SER A 443 -5.46 -18.19 25.54
N ASN A 444 -5.21 -17.82 24.27
CA ASN A 444 -4.83 -16.46 23.85
C ASN A 444 -5.84 -15.77 22.90
N SER A 445 -6.89 -16.45 22.43
CA SER A 445 -7.88 -15.83 21.53
C SER A 445 -9.07 -15.28 22.31
N LEU A 446 -8.93 -14.07 22.85
CA LEU A 446 -10.08 -13.27 23.22
C LEU A 446 -10.78 -12.81 21.94
N ASP A 447 -11.95 -13.39 21.67
CA ASP A 447 -12.94 -12.83 20.76
C ASP A 447 -13.29 -11.41 21.24
N GLY A 448 -12.85 -10.40 20.49
CA GLY A 448 -13.36 -9.02 20.62
C GLY A 448 -12.33 -7.92 20.85
N GLU A 449 -11.08 -8.24 21.20
CA GLU A 449 -10.04 -7.23 21.40
C GLU A 449 -9.14 -7.08 20.16
N GLY A 450 -8.84 -5.83 19.80
CA GLY A 450 -7.92 -5.47 18.72
C GLY A 450 -8.53 -4.60 17.62
N THR A 451 -7.67 -3.91 16.88
CA THR A 451 -8.06 -3.00 15.80
C THR A 451 -8.58 -3.75 14.57
N SER A 452 -9.06 -3.02 13.55
CA SER A 452 -9.49 -3.66 12.30
C SER A 452 -8.29 -4.29 11.57
N ALA A 453 -7.12 -3.64 11.63
CA ALA A 453 -5.90 -4.13 10.99
C ALA A 453 -5.32 -5.38 11.67
N GLU A 454 -5.38 -5.46 13.01
CA GLU A 454 -4.94 -6.66 13.76
C GLU A 454 -5.84 -7.86 13.43
N ARG A 455 -7.17 -7.66 13.48
CA ARG A 455 -8.14 -8.69 13.09
C ARG A 455 -7.98 -9.14 11.65
N PHE A 456 -7.68 -8.21 10.74
CA PHE A 456 -7.45 -8.52 9.33
C PHE A 456 -6.31 -9.51 9.12
N LEU A 457 -5.19 -9.38 9.85
CA LEU A 457 -4.08 -10.32 9.77
C LEU A 457 -4.47 -11.69 10.33
N ARG A 458 -5.11 -11.71 11.50
CA ARG A 458 -5.56 -12.93 12.18
C ARG A 458 -6.60 -13.71 11.38
N ASP A 459 -7.48 -13.00 10.68
CA ASP A 459 -8.55 -13.58 9.87
C ASP A 459 -8.11 -13.83 8.42
N GLY A 460 -6.91 -13.39 8.05
CA GLY A 460 -6.37 -13.58 6.71
C GLY A 460 -7.10 -12.78 5.64
N GLY A 461 -7.66 -11.63 6.01
CA GLY A 461 -8.59 -10.82 5.23
C GLY A 461 -9.80 -10.41 6.08
N GLY A 462 -10.89 -10.04 5.41
CA GLY A 462 -12.10 -9.52 6.05
C GLY A 462 -12.18 -8.00 6.00
N ARG A 463 -12.86 -7.43 6.98
CA ARG A 463 -13.19 -6.01 7.04
C ARG A 463 -11.97 -5.19 7.49
N LEU A 464 -11.53 -4.26 6.66
CA LEU A 464 -10.60 -3.19 7.04
C LEU A 464 -11.36 -1.88 7.14
N GLU A 465 -11.12 -1.13 8.21
CA GLU A 465 -11.84 0.10 8.49
C GLU A 465 -10.89 1.20 8.95
N GLN A 466 -11.29 2.43 8.69
CA GLN A 466 -10.62 3.61 9.19
C GLN A 466 -11.67 4.72 9.41
N LYS A 467 -11.45 5.60 10.38
CA LYS A 467 -12.46 6.59 10.80
C LYS A 467 -12.36 7.93 10.09
N TRP A 468 -11.31 8.15 9.30
CA TRP A 468 -11.12 9.32 8.47
C TRP A 468 -12.08 9.25 7.28
N HIS A 469 -13.20 9.96 7.39
CA HIS A 469 -14.05 10.18 6.22
C HIS A 469 -13.31 11.09 5.25
N LEU A 470 -13.10 10.61 4.03
CA LEU A 470 -12.33 11.33 3.02
C LEU A 470 -13.11 11.26 1.70
N ARG A 471 -13.14 12.37 0.98
CA ARG A 471 -13.82 12.53 -0.31
C ARG A 471 -12.82 12.95 -1.37
N SER A 472 -13.00 12.48 -2.60
CA SER A 472 -12.12 12.87 -3.68
C SER A 472 -12.20 14.39 -3.91
N ALA A 473 -11.05 15.05 -4.00
CA ALA A 473 -10.95 16.41 -4.51
C ALA A 473 -11.48 16.52 -5.96
N TYR A 474 -11.59 15.40 -6.66
CA TYR A 474 -12.11 15.32 -8.02
C TYR A 474 -13.54 14.77 -8.10
N GLU A 475 -14.25 14.63 -6.97
CA GLU A 475 -15.60 14.03 -6.93
C GLU A 475 -16.58 14.66 -7.96
N ASP A 476 -16.47 15.97 -8.23
CA ASP A 476 -17.31 16.67 -9.22
C ASP A 476 -16.94 16.42 -10.69
N VAL A 477 -15.74 15.90 -10.96
CA VAL A 477 -15.24 15.57 -12.31
C VAL A 477 -15.07 14.06 -12.52
N GLU A 478 -15.29 13.25 -11.49
CA GLU A 478 -15.38 11.80 -11.59
C GLU A 478 -16.74 11.41 -12.20
N PRO A 479 -16.79 10.51 -13.21
CA PRO A 479 -18.05 10.13 -13.83
C PRO A 479 -18.97 9.46 -12.81
N GLN A 480 -20.17 10.01 -12.65
CA GLN A 480 -21.23 9.35 -11.89
C GLN A 480 -21.61 8.04 -12.59
N SER A 481 -21.81 6.97 -11.81
CA SER A 481 -22.10 5.63 -12.31
C SER A 481 -23.32 5.65 -13.24
N GLY A 482 -23.08 5.47 -14.55
CA GLY A 482 -24.14 5.38 -15.56
C GLY A 482 -23.89 6.12 -16.89
N ALA A 483 -22.85 6.95 -17.01
CA ALA A 483 -22.52 7.61 -18.29
C ALA A 483 -21.35 6.91 -19.00
N GLU A 484 -21.53 6.61 -20.30
CA GLU A 484 -20.52 6.00 -21.17
C GLU A 484 -19.19 6.77 -21.14
N THR A 485 -18.14 6.03 -20.77
CA THR A 485 -16.70 6.25 -21.00
C THR A 485 -16.28 7.66 -21.46
N GLN A 486 -16.11 8.58 -20.51
CA GLN A 486 -15.05 9.58 -20.64
C GLN A 486 -13.81 9.08 -19.90
N LYS A 487 -12.71 9.00 -20.66
CA LYS A 487 -11.39 8.44 -20.29
C LYS A 487 -10.99 8.81 -18.86
N VAL A 488 -10.93 7.81 -17.99
CA VAL A 488 -10.23 7.97 -16.72
C VAL A 488 -8.75 7.72 -16.97
N LEU A 489 -7.97 8.74 -16.64
CA LEU A 489 -6.58 8.94 -17.02
C LEU A 489 -5.68 8.26 -15.98
N SER A 490 -4.93 7.21 -16.35
CA SER A 490 -3.98 6.56 -15.43
C SER A 490 -2.72 6.08 -16.16
N ASN A 491 -1.57 6.23 -15.51
CA ASN A 491 -0.26 5.87 -16.07
C ASN A 491 -0.04 4.35 -16.02
N SER A 492 -0.33 3.67 -17.12
CA SER A 492 0.15 2.30 -17.36
C SER A 492 1.26 2.33 -18.40
N LYS A 493 2.16 1.34 -18.33
CA LYS A 493 3.26 1.09 -19.27
C LYS A 493 2.82 0.94 -20.75
N TYR A 494 1.51 0.99 -21.04
CA TYR A 494 0.90 0.71 -22.34
C TYR A 494 0.27 1.91 -23.05
N GLY A 495 0.41 3.13 -22.54
CA GLY A 495 -0.09 4.32 -23.23
C GLY A 495 -0.53 5.41 -22.27
N PHE A 496 -0.07 6.62 -22.57
CA PHE A 496 -0.29 7.82 -21.77
C PHE A 496 -1.56 8.54 -22.22
N ASP A 497 -2.49 8.74 -21.29
CA ASP A 497 -3.47 9.81 -21.34
C ASP A 497 -3.69 10.24 -19.88
N GLY A 498 -3.01 11.32 -19.43
CA GLY A 498 -3.25 12.14 -18.23
C GLY A 498 -2.75 11.67 -16.85
N CYS A 499 -2.41 12.65 -16.00
CA CYS A 499 -2.01 12.47 -14.59
C CYS A 499 -3.24 12.50 -13.68
N ILE A 500 -3.34 11.57 -12.73
CA ILE A 500 -4.15 11.80 -11.52
C ILE A 500 -3.29 11.47 -10.31
N ASP A 501 -2.77 12.53 -9.69
CA ASP A 501 -2.44 12.54 -8.27
C ASP A 501 -3.77 12.63 -7.52
N TYR A 502 -4.10 11.60 -6.74
CA TYR A 502 -5.37 11.57 -6.03
C TYR A 502 -5.26 12.39 -4.76
N ILE A 503 -6.19 13.33 -4.61
CA ILE A 503 -6.26 14.18 -3.44
C ILE A 503 -7.57 13.89 -2.74
N TRP A 504 -7.53 13.62 -1.45
CA TRP A 504 -8.70 13.39 -0.64
C TRP A 504 -8.85 14.49 0.40
N LEU A 505 -10.08 14.95 0.58
CA LEU A 505 -10.47 16.03 1.46
C LEU A 505 -11.44 15.45 2.48
N SER A 506 -11.34 15.82 3.74
CA SER A 506 -12.38 15.48 4.71
C SER A 506 -13.73 16.08 4.30
N PRO A 507 -14.86 15.63 4.89
CA PRO A 507 -16.17 16.16 4.54
C PRO A 507 -16.29 17.64 4.88
N ASP A 508 -15.65 18.09 5.95
CA ASP A 508 -15.63 19.50 6.32
C ASP A 508 -14.86 20.34 5.30
N PHE A 509 -13.74 19.82 4.80
CA PHE A 509 -12.96 20.48 3.76
C PHE A 509 -13.70 20.49 2.42
N GLN A 510 -14.31 19.37 2.03
CA GLN A 510 -15.16 19.28 0.85
C GLN A 510 -16.38 20.21 0.93
N LYS A 511 -17.01 20.35 2.11
CA LYS A 511 -18.12 21.30 2.32
C LYS A 511 -17.66 22.75 2.20
N CYS A 512 -16.48 23.09 2.73
CA CYS A 512 -15.91 24.43 2.56
C CYS A 512 -15.69 24.76 1.09
N ARG A 513 -15.22 23.79 0.30
CA ARG A 513 -15.16 23.90 -1.17
C ARG A 513 -16.55 24.12 -1.79
N LEU A 514 -17.58 23.35 -1.41
CA LEU A 514 -18.91 23.42 -2.06
C LEU A 514 -19.76 24.65 -1.66
N ARG A 515 -19.41 25.38 -0.59
CA ARG A 515 -20.28 26.38 0.04
C ARG A 515 -20.45 27.72 -0.69
N ARG A 516 -19.91 27.92 -1.89
CA ARG A 516 -19.99 29.21 -2.63
C ARG A 516 -20.53 29.16 -4.05
N LEU A 517 -21.29 28.14 -4.42
CA LEU A 517 -22.11 28.20 -5.63
C LEU A 517 -23.54 28.67 -5.32
N ARG A 518 -23.73 29.99 -5.23
CA ARG A 518 -25.00 30.60 -5.68
C ARG A 518 -24.68 31.44 -6.90
N LEU A 519 -24.95 30.88 -8.08
CA LEU A 519 -24.97 31.67 -9.31
C LEU A 519 -26.07 32.73 -9.16
N PRO A 520 -25.78 34.04 -9.36
CA PRO A 520 -26.79 35.07 -9.28
C PRO A 520 -27.88 34.79 -10.32
N LYS A 521 -29.13 35.08 -9.97
CA LYS A 521 -30.23 34.94 -10.95
C LYS A 521 -30.02 35.94 -12.08
N ARG A 522 -30.55 35.62 -13.27
CA ARG A 522 -30.42 36.50 -14.43
C ARG A 522 -31.00 37.90 -14.17
N GLU A 523 -32.00 37.98 -13.30
CA GLU A 523 -32.60 39.25 -12.83
C GLU A 523 -31.69 40.08 -11.92
N GLU A 524 -30.65 39.48 -11.32
CA GLU A 524 -29.69 40.14 -10.41
C GLU A 524 -28.45 40.67 -11.17
N LEU A 525 -28.38 40.43 -12.48
CA LEU A 525 -27.33 40.89 -13.39
C LEU A 525 -27.84 42.06 -14.24
N GLU A 526 -28.20 43.19 -13.62
CA GLU A 526 -28.35 44.45 -14.35
C GLU A 526 -26.95 45.03 -14.61
N LEU A 527 -26.56 45.11 -15.89
CA LEU A 527 -25.41 45.89 -16.32
C LEU A 527 -25.77 47.38 -16.16
N PRO A 528 -24.85 48.25 -15.70
CA PRO A 528 -25.10 49.69 -15.63
C PRO A 528 -25.52 50.24 -17.00
N ASP A 529 -26.55 51.09 -17.01
CA ASP A 529 -27.04 51.75 -18.21
C ASP A 529 -25.89 52.42 -18.98
N GLY A 530 -25.63 51.95 -20.20
CA GLY A 530 -24.71 52.59 -21.14
C GLY A 530 -23.72 51.68 -21.88
N MET A 531 -23.59 50.39 -21.55
CA MET A 531 -22.70 49.49 -22.30
C MET A 531 -23.46 48.71 -23.39
N GLN A 532 -23.41 49.21 -24.64
CA GLN A 532 -23.81 48.41 -25.81
C GLN A 532 -22.75 47.33 -26.11
N ALA A 533 -23.21 46.10 -26.30
CA ALA A 533 -22.40 44.97 -26.71
C ALA A 533 -21.87 45.16 -28.14
N GLY A 534 -20.56 45.41 -28.28
CA GLY A 534 -19.97 45.57 -29.61
C GLY A 534 -18.45 45.65 -29.64
N ALA A 535 -17.77 44.49 -29.60
CA ALA A 535 -16.50 44.31 -30.29
C ALA A 535 -16.27 42.82 -30.58
N ARG A 536 -16.20 42.47 -31.86
CA ARG A 536 -15.86 41.12 -32.36
C ARG A 536 -14.49 40.70 -31.84
N ALA A 537 -14.40 39.51 -31.26
CA ALA A 537 -13.14 38.83 -31.00
C ALA A 537 -12.38 38.54 -32.32
N PRO A 538 -11.04 38.66 -32.36
CA PRO A 538 -10.26 38.33 -33.55
C PRO A 538 -10.22 36.79 -33.76
N PRO A 539 -10.02 36.32 -35.00
CA PRO A 539 -10.05 34.89 -35.30
C PRO A 539 -8.82 34.20 -34.68
N MET A 540 -9.08 33.20 -33.83
CA MET A 540 -8.06 32.28 -33.33
C MET A 540 -7.39 31.55 -34.51
N THR A 541 -6.14 31.87 -34.78
CA THR A 541 -5.27 31.00 -35.58
C THR A 541 -5.09 29.68 -34.84
N GLN A 542 -5.55 28.59 -35.44
CA GLN A 542 -5.33 27.23 -34.98
C GLN A 542 -3.82 26.94 -34.90
N ARG A 543 -3.28 26.90 -33.68
CA ARG A 543 -2.04 26.17 -33.39
C ARG A 543 -2.41 24.96 -32.55
N ALA A 544 -1.90 23.80 -32.97
CA ALA A 544 -2.14 22.50 -32.37
C ALA A 544 -1.94 22.52 -30.84
N PRO A 545 -2.78 21.81 -30.06
CA PRO A 545 -2.68 21.85 -28.61
C PRO A 545 -1.48 21.02 -28.16
N ASN A 546 -0.40 21.69 -27.76
CA ASN A 546 0.67 21.04 -27.01
C ASN A 546 0.23 20.77 -25.56
N ARG A 547 0.66 19.60 -25.09
CA ARG A 547 0.14 18.83 -23.94
C ARG A 547 0.36 19.55 -22.59
N LYS A 548 -0.65 19.47 -21.71
CA LYS A 548 -0.83 20.24 -20.46
C LYS A 548 -0.65 19.38 -19.21
N HIS A 549 0.09 19.83 -18.18
CA HIS A 549 0.18 19.19 -16.84
C HIS A 549 0.16 20.22 -15.69
N ARG A 550 -0.42 19.86 -14.53
CA ARG A 550 -1.20 20.75 -13.62
C ARG A 550 -0.80 20.64 -12.12
N VAL A 551 -0.79 21.75 -11.36
CA VAL A 551 -0.60 21.84 -9.88
C VAL A 551 -1.93 22.22 -9.19
N LEU A 552 -2.29 21.74 -7.99
CA LEU A 552 -3.59 22.03 -7.34
C LEU A 552 -3.50 22.90 -6.07
N LEU A 553 -4.50 23.73 -5.78
CA LEU A 553 -4.58 24.60 -4.59
C LEU A 553 -5.81 24.24 -3.74
N PHE A 554 -5.65 24.17 -2.41
CA PHE A 554 -6.68 23.83 -1.42
C PHE A 554 -6.64 24.80 -0.20
N GLY A 555 -7.74 24.96 0.54
CA GLY A 555 -7.83 25.84 1.73
C GLY A 555 -8.32 25.13 3.00
N ILE A 556 -7.53 24.99 4.08
CA ILE A 556 -8.03 24.45 5.37
C ILE A 556 -8.56 25.60 6.25
N ASP A 557 -9.86 25.58 6.55
CA ASP A 557 -10.44 26.45 7.57
C ASP A 557 -10.43 25.73 8.93
N PHE A 558 -9.62 26.22 9.88
CA PHE A 558 -9.50 25.65 11.23
C PHE A 558 -10.50 26.26 12.23
N HIS A 559 -11.46 27.06 11.77
CA HIS A 559 -12.43 27.69 12.66
C HIS A 559 -13.56 26.73 13.07
N ARG A 560 -13.48 26.14 14.26
CA ARG A 560 -14.64 25.66 15.03
C ARG A 560 -14.56 26.14 16.47
N THR A 561 -15.62 26.78 16.95
CA THR A 561 -15.81 27.05 18.38
C THR A 561 -16.02 25.73 19.12
N ALA A 562 -15.57 25.65 20.37
CA ALA A 562 -15.53 24.46 21.22
C ALA A 562 -16.88 23.72 21.46
N SER A 563 -17.98 24.14 20.83
CA SER A 563 -19.34 23.61 20.98
C SER A 563 -19.78 22.64 19.89
N GLU A 564 -19.03 22.43 18.80
CA GLU A 564 -19.40 21.49 17.73
C GLU A 564 -18.53 20.22 17.75
N ALA A 565 -19.07 19.13 18.30
CA ALA A 565 -18.43 17.81 18.38
C ALA A 565 -18.43 17.05 17.04
N GLY A 566 -17.87 17.64 15.97
CA GLY A 566 -17.71 17.01 14.66
C GLY A 566 -16.24 16.72 14.30
N PRO A 567 -15.95 15.75 13.40
CA PRO A 567 -14.58 15.45 12.94
C PRO A 567 -13.97 16.66 12.21
N LEU A 568 -12.66 16.90 12.38
CA LEU A 568 -11.93 18.07 11.83
C LEU A 568 -11.39 17.85 10.40
N PRO A 569 -10.93 18.92 9.71
CA PRO A 569 -10.52 18.78 8.33
C PRO A 569 -9.21 18.01 8.12
N SER A 570 -9.16 17.16 7.09
CA SER A 570 -8.02 16.30 6.74
C SER A 570 -7.78 16.34 5.24
N LEU A 571 -6.52 16.25 4.83
CA LEU A 571 -6.08 16.17 3.44
C LEU A 571 -5.28 14.90 3.24
N VAL A 572 -5.45 14.26 2.10
CA VAL A 572 -4.53 13.23 1.63
C VAL A 572 -4.09 13.59 0.22
N CYS A 573 -2.81 13.47 -0.08
CA CYS A 573 -2.17 13.77 -1.35
C CYS A 573 -1.18 12.65 -1.68
N TRP A 574 -1.13 12.15 -2.92
CA TRP A 574 -0.07 11.24 -3.32
C TRP A 574 0.13 11.21 -4.83
N SER A 575 1.30 10.71 -5.22
CA SER A 575 1.65 10.42 -6.61
C SER A 575 1.77 8.91 -6.85
N TRP A 576 1.55 8.51 -8.09
CA TRP A 576 1.83 7.16 -8.60
C TRP A 576 3.27 7.10 -9.12
N PRO A 577 3.98 5.95 -9.07
CA PRO A 577 5.30 5.83 -9.68
C PRO A 577 5.20 6.11 -11.17
N SER A 578 5.62 7.30 -11.56
CA SER A 578 5.84 7.67 -12.96
C SER A 578 7.14 8.44 -13.04
N ASP A 579 7.84 8.30 -14.17
CA ASP A 579 9.16 8.87 -14.40
C ASP A 579 9.19 10.42 -14.46
N HIS A 580 8.12 11.12 -14.05
CA HIS A 580 7.98 12.55 -14.23
C HIS A 580 7.25 13.30 -13.09
N TRP A 581 7.93 14.37 -12.67
CA TRP A 581 7.59 15.63 -11.98
C TRP A 581 6.72 15.66 -10.69
N PRO A 582 7.11 16.50 -9.69
CA PRO A 582 6.45 16.63 -8.38
C PRO A 582 5.05 17.27 -8.41
N LEU A 583 4.21 16.88 -7.44
CA LEU A 583 2.96 17.54 -7.09
C LEU A 583 3.16 18.51 -5.91
N ALA A 584 2.71 19.76 -6.05
CA ALA A 584 2.59 20.74 -4.97
C ALA A 584 1.11 21.07 -4.69
N ILE A 585 0.79 21.30 -3.42
CA ILE A 585 -0.54 21.67 -2.93
C ILE A 585 -0.42 22.88 -1.99
N ASP A 586 -1.12 23.98 -2.25
CA ASP A 586 -1.32 25.02 -1.22
C ASP A 586 -2.49 24.63 -0.30
N LEU A 587 -2.39 24.91 1.01
CA LEU A 587 -3.36 24.66 2.07
C LEU A 587 -3.54 25.91 2.93
N GLU A 588 -4.73 26.47 3.03
CA GLU A 588 -5.00 27.59 3.95
C GLU A 588 -5.12 27.11 5.40
N VAL A 589 -4.90 27.97 6.41
CA VAL A 589 -4.88 27.69 7.86
C VAL A 589 -5.38 28.95 8.59
N SER A 590 -6.44 28.90 9.41
CA SER A 590 -7.06 30.12 10.01
C SER A 590 -6.80 30.25 11.52
N ALA A 591 -6.39 31.45 11.99
CA ALA A 591 -6.28 31.80 13.41
C ALA A 591 -7.01 33.10 13.76
N MET A 592 -7.83 33.07 14.81
CA MET A 592 -8.54 34.26 15.31
C MET A 592 -7.67 35.05 16.31
N ARG A 593 -7.48 36.35 16.08
CA ARG A 593 -6.97 37.27 17.11
C ARG A 593 -8.08 37.50 18.14
N SER A 594 -7.84 37.12 19.38
CA SER A 594 -8.66 37.56 20.53
C SER A 594 -8.57 39.09 20.64
N SER A 595 -9.62 39.79 20.22
CA SER A 595 -9.78 41.20 20.54
C SER A 595 -10.21 41.31 22.00
N LYS A 596 -9.25 41.51 22.89
CA LYS A 596 -9.54 42.08 24.22
C LYS A 596 -10.03 43.52 24.01
N LYS A 597 -11.34 43.71 23.89
CA LYS A 597 -11.95 45.00 24.21
C LYS A 597 -11.94 45.14 25.73
N SER A 598 -10.98 45.90 26.24
CA SER A 598 -11.04 46.46 27.58
C SER A 598 -12.27 47.35 27.69
N LEU A 599 -13.30 46.89 28.40
CA LEU A 599 -14.33 47.76 28.93
C LEU A 599 -13.68 48.58 30.06
N VAL A 600 -13.38 49.83 29.74
CA VAL A 600 -13.04 50.86 30.74
C VAL A 600 -14.33 51.17 31.49
N SER A 601 -14.38 50.79 32.77
CA SER A 601 -15.33 51.32 33.74
C SER A 601 -14.91 52.74 34.11
N GLY A 602 -15.74 53.72 33.78
CA GLY A 602 -15.67 55.09 34.31
C GLY A 602 -17.03 55.45 34.91
N SER A 603 -17.02 55.68 36.23
CA SER A 603 -17.99 56.37 37.11
C SER A 603 -19.39 56.69 36.58
#